data_AF-A0A8H5YE96-F1
#
_entry.id   AF-A0A8H5YE96-F1
#
_cell.length_a   1.000
_cell.length_b   1.000
_cell.length_c   1.000
_cell.angle_alpha   90.00
_cell.angle_beta   90.00
_cell.angle_gamma   90.00
#
_symmetry.space_group_name_H-M   'P 1'
#
loop_
_entity.id
_entity.type
_entity.pdbx_description
1 polymer ?
#
loop_
_entity_poly.entity_id
_entity_poly.type
_entity_poly.pdbx_seq_one_letter_code
_entity_poly.pdbx_strand_id
1 'polypeptide(L)'
;MKAKIVGGKNNFWLWTKKDGFDLTHPPSPDSPPIYPRITLNTRAEKVTIDPAKTALVVIDMQNYFLSPLLGRPSKSPGLEIVEKLVKDVIPVCRKAGIPVVWLGWGVKESDLDDMPPSIARGFDFPLDKNFVKPTFLGSIGAEIGQVKCEDGTVIDAGRVMMRDQWNTEFHPSLKRIAEPQDIYVNKNRLSGFWGGTGIEEELGKRGIRTLLFAGENTDQCVAGTIQDAYTKGWDCLMLSDACATTSPDFAKKCTEYNCEGGWGFVLSCKDLADGVDAIDRGV
;
A
#
# COMPACT_ATOMS: atom_id res chain seq x y z
N MET A 1 -20.68 25.92 15.99
CA MET A 1 -21.31 25.69 14.67
C MET A 1 -21.52 24.18 14.55
N LYS A 2 -22.70 23.71 14.11
CA LYS A 2 -22.94 22.26 13.94
C LYS A 2 -22.06 21.72 12.82
N ALA A 3 -21.45 20.55 12.99
CA ALA A 3 -20.66 19.91 11.95
C ALA A 3 -21.53 19.59 10.72
N LYS A 4 -20.97 19.76 9.53
CA LYS A 4 -21.59 19.30 8.28
C LYS A 4 -21.44 17.80 8.20
N ILE A 5 -22.51 17.09 7.84
CA ILE A 5 -22.47 15.66 7.54
C ILE A 5 -22.16 15.51 6.05
N VAL A 6 -21.17 14.70 5.72
CA VAL A 6 -20.78 14.36 4.35
C VAL A 6 -21.00 12.86 4.15
N GLY A 7 -21.77 12.46 3.15
CA GLY A 7 -22.10 11.05 2.90
C GLY A 7 -23.53 10.68 3.29
N GLY A 8 -23.77 9.37 3.45
CA GLY A 8 -25.08 8.78 3.71
C GLY A 8 -25.31 8.39 5.16
N LYS A 9 -26.55 8.01 5.51
CA LYS A 9 -26.95 7.68 6.90
C LYS A 9 -26.04 6.65 7.60
N ASN A 10 -25.54 5.66 6.85
CA ASN A 10 -24.77 4.53 7.40
C ASN A 10 -23.26 4.62 7.10
N ASN A 11 -22.83 5.62 6.33
CA ASN A 11 -21.43 5.86 6.00
C ASN A 11 -21.26 7.37 5.77
N PHE A 12 -20.73 8.06 6.78
CA PHE A 12 -20.60 9.50 6.76
C PHE A 12 -19.30 9.94 7.43
N TRP A 13 -18.85 11.11 7.03
CA TRP A 13 -17.84 11.90 7.73
C TRP A 13 -18.51 13.14 8.34
N LEU A 14 -17.86 13.69 9.36
CA LEU A 14 -18.20 15.03 9.85
C LEU A 14 -17.18 16.03 9.32
N TRP A 15 -17.61 17.26 9.10
CA TRP A 15 -16.71 18.32 8.65
C TRP A 15 -16.98 19.65 9.34
N THR A 16 -15.92 20.32 9.77
CA THR A 16 -15.98 21.72 10.22
C THR A 16 -14.85 22.52 9.60
N LYS A 17 -15.05 23.82 9.41
CA LYS A 17 -14.00 24.73 8.93
C LYS A 17 -12.78 24.78 9.86
N LYS A 18 -12.95 24.47 11.15
CA LYS A 18 -11.89 24.55 12.16
C LYS A 18 -11.06 23.27 12.19
N ASP A 19 -11.72 22.13 12.15
CA ASP A 19 -11.13 20.82 12.48
C ASP A 19 -10.91 19.94 11.23
N GLY A 20 -11.45 20.35 10.07
CA GLY A 20 -11.38 19.59 8.83
C GLY A 20 -12.37 18.43 8.82
N PHE A 21 -12.00 17.33 8.16
CA PHE A 21 -12.79 16.11 8.09
C PHE A 21 -12.53 15.18 9.28
N ASP A 22 -13.60 14.55 9.77
CA ASP A 22 -13.57 13.51 10.80
C ASP A 22 -14.07 12.19 10.18
N LEU A 23 -13.13 11.26 10.03
CA LEU A 23 -13.28 9.92 9.47
C LEU A 23 -13.25 8.86 10.60
N THR A 24 -13.50 9.25 11.85
CA THR A 24 -13.50 8.29 12.99
C THR A 24 -14.70 7.34 12.96
N HIS A 25 -15.65 7.52 12.03
CA HIS A 25 -16.87 6.73 11.87
C HIS A 25 -17.65 6.54 13.18
N PRO A 26 -18.12 7.63 13.82
CA PRO A 26 -18.91 7.50 15.05
C PRO A 26 -20.26 6.81 14.79
N PRO A 27 -20.91 6.21 15.82
CA PRO A 27 -22.18 5.52 15.64
C PRO A 27 -23.29 6.40 15.07
N SER A 28 -23.27 7.71 15.36
CA SER A 28 -24.18 8.70 14.80
C SER A 28 -23.52 10.08 14.70
N PRO A 29 -24.03 11.00 13.86
CA PRO A 29 -23.46 12.34 13.70
C PRO A 29 -23.42 13.20 14.97
N ASP A 30 -24.31 12.94 15.92
CA ASP A 30 -24.39 13.67 17.18
C ASP A 30 -23.72 12.90 18.35
N SER A 31 -23.04 11.78 18.06
CA SER A 31 -22.27 11.03 19.06
C SER A 31 -21.08 11.85 19.56
N PRO A 32 -20.67 11.67 20.83
CA PRO A 32 -19.40 12.21 21.32
C PRO A 32 -18.20 11.73 20.48
N PRO A 33 -17.10 12.52 20.41
CA PRO A 33 -15.88 12.10 19.75
C PRO A 33 -15.34 10.76 20.27
N ILE A 34 -14.86 9.91 19.36
CA ILE A 34 -14.17 8.65 19.69
C ILE A 34 -12.70 8.92 19.98
N TYR A 35 -12.13 8.18 20.94
CA TYR A 35 -10.70 8.20 21.29
C TYR A 35 -10.14 6.77 21.37
N PRO A 36 -8.84 6.55 21.07
CA PRO A 36 -7.90 7.55 20.54
C PRO A 36 -8.30 8.02 19.13
N ARG A 37 -7.86 9.21 18.74
CA ARG A 37 -8.05 9.77 17.38
C ARG A 37 -6.80 10.51 16.96
N ILE A 38 -6.44 10.42 15.69
CA ILE A 38 -5.22 11.02 15.14
C ILE A 38 -5.62 12.10 14.16
N THR A 39 -5.24 13.35 14.44
CA THR A 39 -5.43 14.44 13.49
C THR A 39 -4.20 14.55 12.60
N LEU A 40 -4.40 14.37 11.30
CA LEU A 40 -3.39 14.37 10.26
C LEU A 40 -3.49 15.65 9.43
N ASN A 41 -2.36 16.29 9.18
CA ASN A 41 -2.28 17.35 8.17
C ASN A 41 -2.11 16.68 6.80
N THR A 42 -3.10 16.83 5.92
CA THR A 42 -2.98 16.41 4.51
C THR A 42 -2.69 17.64 3.65
N ARG A 43 -2.35 17.44 2.37
CA ARG A 43 -2.06 18.54 1.45
C ARG A 43 -3.24 19.51 1.28
N ALA A 44 -4.47 18.99 1.28
CA ALA A 44 -5.68 19.78 1.07
C ALA A 44 -6.33 20.26 2.37
N GLU A 45 -6.62 19.34 3.31
CA GLU A 45 -7.30 19.66 4.57
C GLU A 45 -6.86 18.77 5.73
N LYS A 46 -7.19 19.14 6.96
CA LYS A 46 -6.99 18.26 8.11
C LYS A 46 -7.97 17.09 8.06
N VAL A 47 -7.48 15.93 8.45
CA VAL A 47 -8.25 14.68 8.49
C VAL A 47 -8.03 14.03 9.85
N THR A 48 -9.09 13.70 10.57
CA THR A 48 -9.00 12.92 11.80
C THR A 48 -9.41 11.48 11.56
N ILE A 49 -8.60 10.52 12.00
CA ILE A 49 -8.86 9.08 11.87
C ILE A 49 -8.95 8.41 13.25
N ASP A 50 -9.67 7.28 13.31
CA ASP A 50 -9.65 6.36 14.44
C ASP A 50 -8.62 5.25 14.12
N PRO A 51 -7.50 5.13 14.88
CA PRO A 51 -6.48 4.12 14.59
C PRO A 51 -7.03 2.69 14.67
N ALA A 52 -8.04 2.42 15.52
CA ALA A 52 -8.64 1.09 15.61
C ALA A 52 -9.47 0.72 14.37
N LYS A 53 -9.86 1.71 13.56
CA LYS A 53 -10.56 1.53 12.27
C LYS A 53 -9.67 1.82 11.08
N THR A 54 -8.36 1.96 11.29
CA THR A 54 -7.39 2.27 10.24
C THR A 54 -6.44 1.11 10.00
N ALA A 55 -6.03 0.85 8.76
CA ALA A 55 -4.96 -0.09 8.45
C ALA A 55 -3.93 0.53 7.50
N LEU A 56 -2.66 0.16 7.64
CA LEU A 56 -1.61 0.47 6.67
C LEU A 56 -1.53 -0.65 5.63
N VAL A 57 -1.72 -0.34 4.35
CA VAL A 57 -1.56 -1.26 3.23
C VAL A 57 -0.21 -1.03 2.57
N VAL A 58 0.70 -1.99 2.71
CA VAL A 58 2.03 -2.00 2.08
C VAL A 58 1.98 -2.86 0.83
N ILE A 59 2.15 -2.21 -0.33
CA ILE A 59 1.88 -2.81 -1.65
C ILE A 59 3.19 -3.21 -2.35
N ASP A 60 3.26 -4.48 -2.73
CA ASP A 60 4.21 -5.06 -3.68
C ASP A 60 5.69 -4.76 -3.44
N MET A 61 6.09 -4.57 -2.18
CA MET A 61 7.49 -4.40 -1.80
C MET A 61 8.26 -5.73 -1.82
N GLN A 62 8.24 -6.42 -2.96
CA GLN A 62 8.67 -7.81 -3.15
C GLN A 62 10.01 -7.90 -3.89
N ASN A 63 10.72 -9.01 -3.69
CA ASN A 63 12.03 -9.25 -4.30
C ASN A 63 11.99 -9.17 -5.83
N TYR A 64 10.92 -9.62 -6.47
CA TYR A 64 10.77 -9.56 -7.92
C TYR A 64 10.90 -8.14 -8.49
N PHE A 65 10.36 -7.15 -7.78
CA PHE A 65 10.37 -5.75 -8.21
C PHE A 65 11.62 -5.01 -7.73
N LEU A 66 12.14 -5.38 -6.56
CA LEU A 66 13.18 -4.61 -5.87
C LEU A 66 14.60 -5.18 -5.96
N SER A 67 14.76 -6.50 -6.10
CA SER A 67 16.05 -7.16 -5.83
C SER A 67 17.06 -6.99 -6.96
N PRO A 68 18.26 -6.45 -6.68
CA PRO A 68 19.34 -6.39 -7.67
C PRO A 68 19.82 -7.78 -8.15
N LEU A 69 19.57 -8.84 -7.37
CA LEU A 69 19.85 -10.21 -7.79
C LEU A 69 19.01 -10.65 -9.00
N LEU A 70 17.89 -9.98 -9.26
CA LEU A 70 17.04 -10.17 -10.43
C LEU A 70 17.28 -9.10 -11.50
N GLY A 71 18.43 -8.41 -11.45
CA GLY A 71 18.80 -7.38 -12.42
C GLY A 71 18.14 -6.02 -12.19
N ARG A 72 17.50 -5.80 -11.03
CA ARG A 72 16.95 -4.49 -10.65
C ARG A 72 18.06 -3.52 -10.26
N PRO A 73 17.86 -2.19 -10.38
CA PRO A 73 18.86 -1.22 -9.96
C PRO A 73 19.08 -1.34 -8.44
N SER A 74 20.36 -1.35 -8.00
CA SER A 74 20.72 -1.30 -6.58
C SER A 74 20.41 0.03 -5.91
N LYS A 75 20.08 1.05 -6.71
CA LYS A 75 19.53 2.33 -6.27
C LYS A 75 18.29 2.60 -7.10
N SER A 76 17.12 2.35 -6.52
CA SER A 76 15.82 2.56 -7.16
C SER A 76 14.89 3.30 -6.19
N PRO A 77 13.90 4.04 -6.71
CA PRO A 77 12.89 4.67 -5.87
C PRO A 77 12.17 3.68 -4.92
N GLY A 78 11.93 2.44 -5.38
CA GLY A 78 11.36 1.37 -4.56
C GLY A 78 12.26 0.99 -3.37
N LEU A 79 13.57 0.81 -3.59
CA LEU A 79 14.51 0.53 -2.50
C LEU A 79 14.65 1.69 -1.51
N GLU A 80 14.54 2.94 -1.98
CA GLU A 80 14.58 4.12 -1.10
C GLU A 80 13.40 4.14 -0.11
N ILE A 81 12.19 3.76 -0.56
CA ILE A 81 11.02 3.72 0.33
C ILE A 81 11.02 2.50 1.27
N VAL A 82 11.77 1.43 0.98
CA VAL A 82 11.92 0.30 1.93
C VAL A 82 12.47 0.78 3.26
N GLU A 83 13.54 1.59 3.25
CA GLU A 83 14.12 2.09 4.49
C GLU A 83 13.15 2.98 5.27
N LYS A 84 12.44 3.85 4.56
CA LYS A 84 11.42 4.73 5.14
C LYS A 84 10.27 3.92 5.74
N LEU A 85 9.80 2.87 5.06
CA LEU A 85 8.77 1.98 5.59
C LEU A 85 9.21 1.32 6.89
N VAL A 86 10.45 0.82 6.93
CA VAL A 86 11.00 0.11 8.09
C VAL A 86 11.25 1.04 9.28
N LYS A 87 11.73 2.26 9.03
CA LYS A 87 12.17 3.19 10.09
C LYS A 87 11.06 4.15 10.54
N ASP A 88 10.26 4.64 9.60
CA ASP A 88 9.45 5.84 9.81
C ASP A 88 7.93 5.59 9.68
N VAL A 89 7.50 4.53 8.98
CA VAL A 89 6.06 4.31 8.71
C VAL A 89 5.50 3.16 9.55
N ILE A 90 6.03 1.95 9.39
CA ILE A 90 5.49 0.76 10.07
C ILE A 90 5.61 0.89 11.60
N PRO A 91 6.74 1.33 12.18
CA PRO A 91 6.82 1.54 13.62
C PRO A 91 5.83 2.58 14.14
N VAL A 92 5.58 3.66 13.38
CA VAL A 92 4.62 4.71 13.73
C VAL A 92 3.19 4.17 13.72
N CYS A 93 2.80 3.43 12.68
CA CYS A 93 1.51 2.77 12.63
C CYS A 93 1.32 1.79 13.81
N ARG A 94 2.34 0.97 14.11
CA ARG A 94 2.28 0.02 15.23
C ARG A 94 2.18 0.71 16.59
N LYS A 95 2.93 1.81 16.79
CA LYS A 95 2.81 2.66 18.00
C LYS A 95 1.38 3.14 18.21
N ALA A 96 0.68 3.48 17.12
CA ALA A 96 -0.72 3.90 17.16
C ALA A 96 -1.74 2.74 17.26
N GLY A 97 -1.30 1.48 17.19
CA GLY A 97 -2.19 0.32 17.12
C GLY A 97 -2.84 0.09 15.75
N ILE A 98 -2.33 0.72 14.70
CA ILE A 98 -2.79 0.56 13.32
C ILE A 98 -2.19 -0.74 12.74
N PRO A 99 -3.01 -1.76 12.40
CA PRO A 99 -2.53 -3.01 11.79
C PRO A 99 -1.91 -2.78 10.41
N VAL A 100 -0.96 -3.66 10.05
CA VAL A 100 -0.31 -3.70 8.74
C VAL A 100 -0.95 -4.79 7.88
N VAL A 101 -1.27 -4.43 6.64
CA VAL A 101 -1.69 -5.31 5.55
C VAL A 101 -0.55 -5.40 4.55
N TRP A 102 0.07 -6.55 4.45
CA TRP A 102 1.04 -6.92 3.43
C TRP A 102 0.30 -7.40 2.19
N LEU A 103 0.18 -6.52 1.20
CA LEU A 103 -0.48 -6.81 -0.06
C LEU A 103 0.57 -7.06 -1.14
N GLY A 104 0.74 -8.33 -1.51
CA GLY A 104 1.74 -8.73 -2.52
C GLY A 104 1.08 -9.36 -3.73
N TRP A 105 1.73 -9.26 -4.89
CA TRP A 105 1.42 -10.14 -5.99
C TRP A 105 1.82 -11.58 -5.66
N GLY A 106 0.92 -12.50 -5.96
CA GLY A 106 1.21 -13.90 -5.84
C GLY A 106 0.13 -14.68 -6.58
N VAL A 107 0.52 -15.41 -7.61
CA VAL A 107 -0.41 -16.19 -8.44
C VAL A 107 -0.32 -17.67 -8.11
N LYS A 108 -1.46 -18.36 -8.18
CA LYS A 108 -1.59 -19.81 -8.10
C LYS A 108 -1.49 -20.40 -9.51
N GLU A 109 -1.31 -21.71 -9.64
CA GLU A 109 -1.38 -22.38 -10.95
C GLU A 109 -2.71 -22.08 -11.66
N SER A 110 -3.83 -22.16 -10.94
CA SER A 110 -5.15 -21.86 -11.49
C SER A 110 -5.30 -20.42 -11.99
N ASP A 111 -4.50 -19.48 -11.47
CA ASP A 111 -4.52 -18.10 -11.96
C ASP A 111 -3.85 -17.97 -13.35
N LEU A 112 -2.94 -18.89 -13.70
CA LEU A 112 -2.23 -18.87 -14.98
C LEU A 112 -3.16 -19.24 -16.15
N ASP A 113 -4.01 -20.24 -15.96
CA ASP A 113 -4.96 -20.70 -16.98
C ASP A 113 -5.93 -19.59 -17.41
N ASP A 114 -6.36 -18.77 -16.45
CA ASP A 114 -7.30 -17.66 -16.66
C ASP A 114 -6.60 -16.28 -16.76
N MET A 115 -5.27 -16.24 -16.87
CA MET A 115 -4.52 -14.98 -16.88
C MET A 115 -4.84 -14.17 -18.14
N PRO A 116 -5.39 -12.94 -18.02
CA PRO A 116 -5.70 -12.13 -19.18
C PRO A 116 -4.42 -11.77 -19.94
N PRO A 117 -4.42 -11.84 -21.28
CA PRO A 117 -3.24 -11.47 -22.07
C PRO A 117 -2.73 -10.05 -21.80
N SER A 118 -3.62 -9.11 -21.43
CA SER A 118 -3.24 -7.74 -21.06
C SER A 118 -2.39 -7.68 -19.79
N ILE A 119 -2.60 -8.59 -18.85
CA ILE A 119 -1.82 -8.70 -17.60
C ILE A 119 -0.55 -9.50 -17.86
N ALA A 120 -0.65 -10.67 -18.51
CA ALA A 120 0.51 -11.51 -18.84
C ALA A 120 1.57 -10.74 -19.66
N ARG A 121 1.11 -9.91 -20.60
CA ARG A 121 1.96 -9.02 -21.41
C ARG A 121 2.89 -8.14 -20.57
N GLY A 122 2.51 -7.75 -19.35
CA GLY A 122 3.38 -6.95 -18.47
C GLY A 122 4.65 -7.69 -18.04
N PHE A 123 4.62 -9.03 -18.06
CA PHE A 123 5.72 -9.91 -17.67
C PHE A 123 6.44 -10.53 -18.87
N ASP A 124 5.79 -10.63 -20.03
CA ASP A 124 6.28 -11.35 -21.22
C ASP A 124 7.36 -10.61 -22.05
N PHE A 125 7.69 -9.37 -21.70
CA PHE A 125 8.68 -8.57 -22.44
C PHE A 125 9.70 -7.94 -21.50
N PRO A 126 10.92 -7.63 -21.98
CA PRO A 126 11.93 -6.95 -21.18
C PRO A 126 11.36 -5.67 -20.56
N LEU A 127 11.43 -5.59 -19.23
CA LEU A 127 10.71 -4.59 -18.44
C LEU A 127 11.16 -3.14 -18.69
N ASP A 128 12.33 -2.91 -19.28
CA ASP A 128 12.85 -1.54 -19.42
C ASP A 128 13.95 -1.44 -20.49
N LYS A 129 13.87 -0.37 -21.30
CA LYS A 129 14.81 -0.03 -22.37
C LYS A 129 16.04 0.74 -21.85
N ASN A 130 16.06 1.12 -20.57
CA ASN A 130 17.13 1.91 -19.95
C ASN A 130 18.24 1.06 -19.30
N PHE A 131 18.15 -0.27 -19.35
CA PHE A 131 19.19 -1.14 -18.82
C PHE A 131 20.28 -1.46 -19.84
N VAL A 132 21.54 -1.51 -19.36
CA VAL A 132 22.73 -1.86 -20.15
C VAL A 132 22.65 -3.29 -20.73
N LYS A 133 21.84 -4.18 -20.11
CA LYS A 133 21.45 -5.49 -20.67
C LYS A 133 20.02 -5.83 -20.22
N PRO A 134 19.05 -6.05 -21.13
CA PRO A 134 17.74 -6.54 -20.73
C PRO A 134 17.89 -7.94 -20.11
N THR A 135 17.47 -8.09 -18.85
CA THR A 135 17.33 -9.41 -18.22
C THR A 135 15.85 -9.75 -18.27
N PHE A 136 15.46 -10.53 -19.28
CA PHE A 136 14.12 -11.08 -19.35
C PHE A 136 14.04 -12.23 -18.34
N LEU A 137 13.26 -12.04 -17.28
CA LEU A 137 13.08 -13.05 -16.20
C LEU A 137 12.11 -14.17 -16.59
N GLY A 138 11.47 -14.06 -17.75
CA GLY A 138 10.43 -14.98 -18.21
C GLY A 138 9.01 -14.43 -18.06
N SER A 139 8.10 -15.08 -18.77
CA SER A 139 6.65 -14.89 -18.63
C SER A 139 6.17 -15.21 -17.22
N ILE A 140 4.98 -14.74 -16.86
CA ILE A 140 4.34 -15.13 -15.60
C ILE A 140 4.25 -16.66 -15.47
N GLY A 141 4.69 -17.19 -14.33
CA GLY A 141 4.78 -18.64 -14.09
C GLY A 141 5.99 -19.34 -14.73
N ALA A 142 6.88 -18.66 -15.46
CA ALA A 142 8.10 -19.26 -15.97
C ALA A 142 9.19 -19.41 -14.89
N GLU A 143 10.06 -20.41 -15.01
CA GLU A 143 11.21 -20.60 -14.12
C GLU A 143 12.21 -19.44 -14.24
N ILE A 144 12.55 -18.82 -13.10
CA ILE A 144 13.62 -17.82 -12.98
C ILE A 144 14.97 -18.52 -12.81
N GLY A 145 14.98 -19.62 -12.07
CA GLY A 145 16.18 -20.37 -11.72
C GLY A 145 16.90 -19.84 -10.47
N GLN A 146 18.19 -20.13 -10.37
CA GLN A 146 18.98 -19.82 -9.18
C GLN A 146 19.69 -18.47 -9.28
N VAL A 147 19.72 -17.73 -8.17
CA VAL A 147 20.49 -16.49 -8.01
C VAL A 147 21.57 -16.66 -6.94
N LYS A 148 22.71 -15.99 -7.14
CA LYS A 148 23.85 -16.05 -6.20
C LYS A 148 23.99 -14.72 -5.46
N CYS A 149 23.94 -14.78 -4.14
CA CYS A 149 24.17 -13.66 -3.24
C CYS A 149 25.65 -13.27 -3.18
N GLU A 150 25.93 -12.07 -2.66
CA GLU A 150 27.30 -11.56 -2.52
C GLU A 150 28.18 -12.43 -1.61
N ASP A 151 27.59 -13.04 -0.58
CA ASP A 151 28.25 -13.96 0.36
C ASP A 151 28.48 -15.37 -0.24
N GLY A 152 28.06 -15.60 -1.49
CA GLY A 152 28.17 -16.87 -2.18
C GLY A 152 26.98 -17.80 -2.01
N THR A 153 26.01 -17.47 -1.16
CA THR A 153 24.78 -18.25 -0.96
C THR A 153 23.99 -18.32 -2.27
N VAL A 154 23.49 -19.51 -2.61
CA VAL A 154 22.63 -19.71 -3.80
C VAL A 154 21.19 -19.85 -3.34
N ILE A 155 20.30 -19.09 -3.97
CA ILE A 155 18.87 -19.07 -3.69
C ILE A 155 18.12 -19.53 -4.94
N ASP A 156 17.15 -20.41 -4.77
CA ASP A 156 16.15 -20.67 -5.81
C ASP A 156 15.16 -19.50 -5.87
N ALA A 157 15.19 -18.74 -6.97
CA ALA A 157 14.30 -17.59 -7.14
C ALA A 157 12.86 -18.01 -7.47
N GLY A 158 12.64 -19.29 -7.79
CA GLY A 158 11.34 -19.86 -8.15
C GLY A 158 10.87 -19.44 -9.53
N ARG A 159 9.56 -19.38 -9.70
CA ARG A 159 8.82 -19.04 -10.90
C ARG A 159 8.20 -17.65 -10.79
N VAL A 160 8.21 -16.91 -11.88
CA VAL A 160 7.76 -15.51 -11.96
C VAL A 160 6.37 -15.32 -11.33
N MET A 161 6.32 -14.53 -10.25
CA MET A 161 5.13 -14.14 -9.49
C MET A 161 4.32 -15.28 -8.83
N MET A 162 4.81 -16.52 -8.82
CA MET A 162 4.13 -17.62 -8.16
C MET A 162 4.21 -17.47 -6.64
N ARG A 163 3.08 -17.69 -5.95
CA ARG A 163 2.98 -17.54 -4.48
C ARG A 163 4.02 -18.37 -3.74
N ASP A 164 4.38 -17.86 -2.55
CA ASP A 164 5.17 -18.58 -1.56
C ASP A 164 6.57 -18.96 -2.05
N GLN A 165 7.11 -18.15 -2.96
CA GLN A 165 8.45 -18.32 -3.52
C GLN A 165 9.28 -17.06 -3.32
N TRP A 166 10.61 -17.20 -3.36
CA TRP A 166 11.54 -16.13 -3.00
C TRP A 166 11.29 -14.82 -3.75
N ASN A 167 10.98 -14.86 -5.06
CA ASN A 167 10.71 -13.64 -5.83
C ASN A 167 9.44 -12.90 -5.34
N THR A 168 8.45 -13.62 -4.80
CA THR A 168 7.22 -13.04 -4.22
C THR A 168 7.34 -12.73 -2.73
N GLU A 169 8.45 -13.08 -2.08
CA GLU A 169 8.66 -12.64 -0.71
C GLU A 169 8.85 -11.13 -0.65
N PHE A 170 8.32 -10.49 0.40
CA PHE A 170 8.64 -9.10 0.69
C PHE A 170 10.13 -8.94 0.94
N HIS A 171 10.65 -7.75 0.61
CA HIS A 171 12.05 -7.40 0.76
C HIS A 171 12.57 -7.79 2.16
N PRO A 172 13.78 -8.36 2.30
CA PRO A 172 14.25 -8.93 3.57
C PRO A 172 14.17 -7.98 4.77
N SER A 173 14.40 -6.68 4.56
CA SER A 173 14.26 -5.67 5.62
C SER A 173 12.82 -5.53 6.15
N LEU A 174 11.82 -5.67 5.28
CA LEU A 174 10.41 -5.64 5.67
C LEU A 174 10.02 -6.98 6.30
N LYS A 175 10.45 -8.11 5.72
CA LYS A 175 10.23 -9.45 6.27
C LYS A 175 10.72 -9.57 7.73
N ARG A 176 11.88 -8.97 8.05
CA ARG A 176 12.46 -8.99 9.41
C ARG A 176 11.64 -8.27 10.46
N ILE A 177 10.84 -7.28 10.07
CA ILE A 177 9.99 -6.53 11.00
C ILE A 177 8.55 -6.99 10.95
N ALA A 178 8.16 -7.89 10.05
CA ALA A 178 6.79 -8.36 9.97
C ALA A 178 6.40 -9.13 11.24
N GLU A 179 5.16 -8.97 11.70
CA GLU A 179 4.67 -9.55 12.95
C GLU A 179 3.58 -10.60 12.69
N PRO A 180 3.42 -11.63 13.55
CA PRO A 180 2.48 -12.73 13.31
C PRO A 180 1.01 -12.29 13.17
N GLN A 181 0.62 -11.16 13.76
CA GLN A 181 -0.73 -10.61 13.67
C GLN A 181 -0.97 -9.74 12.43
N ASP A 182 0.07 -9.45 11.64
CA ASP A 182 -0.08 -8.70 10.40
C ASP A 182 -0.97 -9.48 9.41
N ILE A 183 -1.66 -8.75 8.54
CA ILE A 183 -2.58 -9.33 7.57
C ILE A 183 -1.81 -9.54 6.27
N TYR A 184 -1.88 -10.75 5.69
CA TYR A 184 -1.23 -11.07 4.42
C TYR A 184 -2.28 -11.35 3.35
N VAL A 185 -2.21 -10.62 2.24
CA VAL A 185 -3.11 -10.79 1.11
C VAL A 185 -2.30 -10.93 -0.17
N ASN A 186 -2.62 -11.97 -0.94
CA ASN A 186 -2.07 -12.16 -2.28
C ASN A 186 -3.08 -11.70 -3.33
N LYS A 187 -2.60 -10.96 -4.33
CA LYS A 187 -3.37 -10.54 -5.50
C LYS A 187 -2.78 -11.10 -6.80
N ASN A 188 -3.63 -11.21 -7.80
CA ASN A 188 -3.27 -11.67 -9.16
C ASN A 188 -3.58 -10.58 -10.22
N ARG A 189 -3.88 -9.36 -9.77
CA ARG A 189 -4.11 -8.15 -10.59
C ARG A 189 -3.43 -6.96 -9.91
N LEU A 190 -3.43 -5.81 -10.59
CA LEU A 190 -2.84 -4.58 -10.06
C LEU A 190 -3.45 -4.19 -8.71
N SER A 191 -4.78 -4.16 -8.62
CA SER A 191 -5.53 -3.82 -7.42
C SER A 191 -5.65 -5.00 -6.45
N GLY A 192 -5.41 -4.74 -5.17
CA GLY A 192 -5.72 -5.69 -4.09
C GLY A 192 -7.21 -5.93 -3.86
N PHE A 193 -8.08 -5.04 -4.33
CA PHE A 193 -9.54 -5.13 -4.15
C PHE A 193 -10.24 -5.81 -5.33
N TRP A 194 -9.50 -6.16 -6.38
CA TRP A 194 -10.06 -6.82 -7.55
C TRP A 194 -10.24 -8.33 -7.33
N GLY A 195 -11.36 -8.88 -7.80
CA GLY A 195 -11.51 -10.33 -7.96
C GLY A 195 -11.57 -11.14 -6.66
N GLY A 196 -11.91 -10.52 -5.52
CA GLY A 196 -12.15 -11.25 -4.27
C GLY A 196 -10.89 -11.84 -3.64
N THR A 197 -9.82 -11.05 -3.51
CA THR A 197 -8.55 -11.46 -2.87
C THR A 197 -8.67 -11.87 -1.40
N GLY A 198 -9.80 -11.58 -0.76
CA GLY A 198 -10.01 -11.72 0.69
C GLY A 198 -9.71 -10.45 1.48
N ILE A 199 -9.15 -9.39 0.87
CA ILE A 199 -8.80 -8.16 1.60
C ILE A 199 -10.02 -7.52 2.27
N GLU A 200 -11.16 -7.44 1.58
CA GLU A 200 -12.39 -6.83 2.10
C GLU A 200 -12.92 -7.59 3.31
N GLU A 201 -12.82 -8.91 3.28
CA GLU A 201 -13.23 -9.78 4.38
C GLU A 201 -12.32 -9.56 5.59
N GLU A 202 -10.99 -9.56 5.41
CA GLU A 202 -10.03 -9.36 6.49
C GLU A 202 -10.12 -7.98 7.13
N LEU A 203 -10.32 -6.94 6.32
CA LEU A 203 -10.57 -5.58 6.80
C LEU A 203 -11.92 -5.48 7.52
N GLY A 204 -12.98 -6.08 6.95
CA GLY A 204 -14.33 -6.08 7.50
C GLY A 204 -14.43 -6.77 8.86
N LYS A 205 -13.79 -7.93 9.04
CA LYS A 205 -13.70 -8.65 10.33
C LYS A 205 -13.11 -7.80 11.46
N ARG A 206 -12.25 -6.84 11.11
CA ARG A 206 -11.55 -5.95 12.05
C ARG A 206 -12.22 -4.58 12.20
N GLY A 207 -13.34 -4.35 11.53
CA GLY A 207 -14.05 -3.06 11.57
C GLY A 207 -13.28 -1.91 10.93
N ILE A 208 -12.28 -2.22 10.08
CA ILE A 208 -11.50 -1.19 9.38
C ILE A 208 -12.42 -0.44 8.42
N ARG A 209 -12.15 0.86 8.24
CA ARG A 209 -12.83 1.77 7.32
C ARG A 209 -11.87 2.68 6.57
N THR A 210 -10.74 3.00 7.20
CA THR A 210 -9.73 3.92 6.69
C THR A 210 -8.45 3.16 6.32
N LEU A 211 -7.84 3.51 5.20
CA LEU A 211 -6.65 2.84 4.66
C LEU A 211 -5.55 3.86 4.37
N LEU A 212 -4.38 3.65 4.97
CA LEU A 212 -3.13 4.33 4.62
C LEU A 212 -2.42 3.50 3.55
N PHE A 213 -2.01 4.11 2.44
CA PHE A 213 -1.38 3.41 1.32
C PHE A 213 0.10 3.78 1.18
N ALA A 214 0.94 2.75 1.05
CA ALA A 214 2.35 2.86 0.75
C ALA A 214 2.82 1.70 -0.15
N GLY A 215 3.96 1.86 -0.81
CA GLY A 215 4.56 0.80 -1.62
C GLY A 215 4.81 1.19 -3.08
N GLU A 216 4.81 0.22 -3.98
CA GLU A 216 5.07 0.46 -5.40
C GLU A 216 4.13 -0.34 -6.33
N ASN A 217 3.93 0.06 -7.59
CA ASN A 217 4.28 1.37 -8.14
C ASN A 217 3.15 2.38 -7.92
N THR A 218 3.52 3.63 -7.61
CA THR A 218 2.58 4.73 -7.33
C THR A 218 1.45 4.81 -8.35
N ASP A 219 1.78 4.85 -9.64
CA ASP A 219 0.85 5.02 -10.76
C ASP A 219 0.25 3.71 -11.30
N GLN A 220 0.52 2.57 -10.66
CA GLN A 220 0.04 1.25 -11.09
C GLN A 220 -0.66 0.54 -9.94
N CYS A 221 0.02 -0.38 -9.23
CA CYS A 221 -0.59 -1.18 -8.17
C CYS A 221 -1.13 -0.35 -7.01
N VAL A 222 -0.43 0.73 -6.63
CA VAL A 222 -0.90 1.66 -5.59
C VAL A 222 -2.15 2.40 -6.08
N ALA A 223 -2.07 3.07 -7.24
CA ALA A 223 -3.20 3.78 -7.83
C ALA A 223 -4.43 2.89 -8.05
N GLY A 224 -4.24 1.71 -8.64
CA GLY A 224 -5.32 0.75 -8.90
C GLY A 224 -5.97 0.23 -7.62
N THR A 225 -5.17 -0.05 -6.58
CA THR A 225 -5.70 -0.46 -5.28
C THR A 225 -6.47 0.67 -4.61
N ILE A 226 -5.95 1.90 -4.63
CA ILE A 226 -6.64 3.09 -4.10
C ILE A 226 -7.95 3.34 -4.84
N GLN A 227 -7.96 3.26 -6.16
CA GLN A 227 -9.13 3.55 -6.98
C GLN A 227 -10.27 2.55 -6.71
N ASP A 228 -9.95 1.26 -6.63
CA ASP A 228 -10.96 0.24 -6.29
C ASP A 228 -11.42 0.36 -4.84
N ALA A 229 -10.51 0.61 -3.89
CA ALA A 229 -10.86 0.83 -2.49
C ALA A 229 -11.81 2.02 -2.34
N TYR A 230 -11.47 3.15 -2.97
CA TYR A 230 -12.31 4.35 -2.98
C TYR A 230 -13.69 4.06 -3.60
N THR A 231 -13.74 3.40 -4.76
CA THR A 231 -14.99 3.06 -5.44
C THR A 231 -15.88 2.14 -4.60
N LYS A 232 -15.26 1.29 -3.76
CA LYS A 232 -15.94 0.41 -2.81
C LYS A 232 -16.31 1.09 -1.49
N GLY A 233 -15.93 2.36 -1.30
CA GLY A 233 -16.34 3.19 -0.16
C GLY A 233 -15.41 3.14 1.05
N TRP A 234 -14.16 2.73 0.87
CA TRP A 234 -13.10 2.85 1.89
C TRP A 234 -12.55 4.28 1.90
N ASP A 235 -12.15 4.79 3.07
CA ASP A 235 -11.49 6.09 3.14
C ASP A 235 -10.01 5.91 2.81
N CYS A 236 -9.52 6.60 1.77
CA CYS A 236 -8.16 6.39 1.27
C CYS A 236 -7.23 7.55 1.61
N LEU A 237 -6.08 7.26 2.22
CA LEU A 237 -5.02 8.21 2.51
C LEU A 237 -3.70 7.69 1.90
N MET A 238 -3.12 8.43 0.96
CA MET A 238 -1.86 8.06 0.31
C MET A 238 -0.67 8.74 1.00
N LEU A 239 0.32 7.94 1.43
CA LEU A 239 1.60 8.44 1.96
C LEU A 239 2.55 8.76 0.79
N SER A 240 2.52 10.01 0.31
CA SER A 240 3.18 10.40 -0.95
C SER A 240 4.67 10.10 -1.03
N ASP A 241 5.40 10.21 0.07
CA ASP A 241 6.83 9.95 0.16
C ASP A 241 7.17 8.51 0.61
N ALA A 242 6.17 7.65 0.84
CA ALA A 242 6.32 6.19 0.95
C ALA A 242 5.67 5.43 -0.23
N CYS A 243 5.35 6.15 -1.30
CA CYS A 243 4.94 5.58 -2.60
C CYS A 243 5.99 5.90 -3.68
N ALA A 244 6.45 4.86 -4.38
CA ALA A 244 7.52 4.98 -5.36
C ALA A 244 7.10 4.46 -6.75
N THR A 245 7.71 5.01 -7.79
CA THR A 245 7.59 4.51 -9.16
C THR A 245 8.84 4.88 -9.97
N THR A 246 9.16 4.07 -10.98
CA THR A 246 10.18 4.39 -12.01
C THR A 246 9.57 5.03 -13.25
N SER A 247 8.24 5.14 -13.32
CA SER A 247 7.55 5.91 -14.36
C SER A 247 8.02 7.38 -14.36
N PRO A 248 7.89 8.10 -15.48
CA PRO A 248 8.14 9.53 -15.51
C PRO A 248 7.37 10.27 -14.40
N ASP A 249 7.98 11.33 -13.86
CA ASP A 249 7.46 12.09 -12.72
C ASP A 249 6.00 12.57 -12.89
N PHE A 250 5.56 12.87 -14.11
CA PHE A 250 4.17 13.25 -14.38
C PHE A 250 3.16 12.15 -14.03
N ALA A 251 3.53 10.87 -14.07
CA ALA A 251 2.65 9.76 -13.73
C ALA A 251 2.36 9.73 -12.22
N LYS A 252 3.41 9.92 -11.40
CA LYS A 252 3.28 10.10 -9.95
C LYS A 252 2.43 11.33 -9.62
N LYS A 253 2.72 12.47 -10.25
CA LYS A 253 1.97 13.72 -10.03
C LYS A 253 0.49 13.60 -10.40
N CYS A 254 0.17 12.93 -11.52
CA CYS A 254 -1.21 12.67 -11.91
C CYS A 254 -1.94 11.82 -10.87
N THR A 255 -1.28 10.77 -10.38
CA THR A 255 -1.84 9.91 -9.33
C THR A 255 -2.07 10.67 -8.03
N GLU A 256 -1.09 11.46 -7.57
CA GLU A 256 -1.24 12.26 -6.36
C GLU A 256 -2.34 13.32 -6.50
N TYR A 257 -2.45 13.96 -7.67
CA TYR A 257 -3.53 14.92 -7.96
C TYR A 257 -4.91 14.26 -7.85
N ASN A 258 -5.09 13.06 -8.43
CA ASN A 258 -6.35 12.34 -8.33
C ASN A 258 -6.62 11.86 -6.90
N CYS A 259 -5.60 11.42 -6.17
CA CYS A 259 -5.75 11.05 -4.76
C CYS A 259 -6.17 12.23 -3.90
N GLU A 260 -5.57 13.41 -4.11
CA GLU A 260 -5.84 14.61 -3.30
C GLU A 260 -7.23 15.20 -3.57
N GLY A 261 -7.67 15.22 -4.84
CA GLY A 261 -8.91 15.90 -5.24
C GLY A 261 -10.11 14.98 -5.43
N GLY A 262 -9.91 13.66 -5.58
CA GLY A 262 -10.96 12.76 -6.05
C GLY A 262 -11.06 11.43 -5.30
N TRP A 263 -9.94 10.74 -5.05
CA TRP A 263 -9.95 9.38 -4.50
C TRP A 263 -9.69 9.30 -2.99
N GLY A 264 -9.41 10.43 -2.33
CA GLY A 264 -9.15 10.45 -0.90
C GLY A 264 -8.32 11.66 -0.47
N PHE A 265 -7.21 11.39 0.23
CA PHE A 265 -6.30 12.41 0.73
C PHE A 265 -4.84 12.02 0.52
N VAL A 266 -3.94 13.00 0.53
CA VAL A 266 -2.50 12.79 0.40
C VAL A 266 -1.78 13.48 1.55
N LEU A 267 -0.88 12.77 2.21
CA LEU A 267 -0.04 13.29 3.29
C LEU A 267 1.40 12.77 3.19
N SER A 268 2.30 13.33 3.98
CA SER A 268 3.65 12.81 4.13
C SER A 268 3.76 11.82 5.30
N CYS A 269 4.79 10.99 5.31
CA CYS A 269 5.12 10.13 6.44
C CYS A 269 5.43 10.96 7.70
N LYS A 270 5.96 12.18 7.53
CA LYS A 270 6.17 13.10 8.64
C LYS A 270 4.85 13.53 9.27
N ASP A 271 3.85 13.89 8.46
CA ASP A 271 2.54 14.30 8.98
C ASP A 271 1.84 13.15 9.71
N LEU A 272 2.03 11.90 9.26
CA LEU A 272 1.60 10.71 9.98
C LEU A 272 2.29 10.59 11.35
N ALA A 273 3.62 10.67 11.39
CA ALA A 273 4.39 10.59 12.63
C ALA A 273 4.02 11.72 13.62
N ASP A 274 3.94 12.96 13.14
CA ASP A 274 3.56 14.12 13.95
C ASP A 274 2.17 13.95 14.57
N GLY A 275 1.21 13.42 13.78
CA GLY A 275 -0.15 13.15 14.25
C GLY A 275 -0.20 12.05 15.32
N VAL A 276 0.53 10.95 15.13
CA VAL A 276 0.61 9.87 16.13
C VAL A 276 1.27 10.36 17.42
N ASP A 277 2.36 11.11 17.33
CA ASP A 277 3.06 11.65 18.50
C ASP A 277 2.25 12.73 19.24
N ALA A 278 1.22 13.31 18.62
CA ALA A 278 0.31 14.22 19.30
C ALA A 278 -0.59 13.50 20.32
N ILE A 279 -0.93 12.21 20.09
CA ILE A 279 -1.74 11.41 21.03
C ILE A 279 -1.08 11.36 22.41
N ASP A 280 0.22 11.05 22.46
CA ASP A 280 0.97 10.90 23.71
C ASP A 280 1.08 12.22 24.49
N ARG A 281 0.91 13.35 23.81
CA ARG A 281 0.97 14.70 24.40
C ARG A 281 -0.37 15.15 24.96
N GLY A 282 -1.45 14.38 24.79
CA GLY A 282 -2.79 14.72 25.26
C GLY A 282 -3.39 15.95 24.56
N VAL A 283 -2.96 16.22 23.32
CA VAL A 283 -3.38 17.37 22.49
C VAL A 283 -4.30 16.89 21.38
#